data_AF-M6GNU4-F1
#
_entry.id   AF-M6GNU4-F1
#
_cell.length_a   1.000
_cell.length_b   1.000
_cell.length_c   1.000
_cell.angle_alpha   90.00
_cell.angle_beta   90.00
_cell.angle_gamma   90.00
#
_symmetry.space_group_name_H-M   'P 1'
#
loop_
_entity.id
_entity.type
_entity.pdbx_description
1 polymer ?
#
loop_
_entity_poly.entity_id
_entity_poly.type
_entity_poly.pdbx_seq_one_letter_code
_entity_poly.pdbx_strand_id
1 'polypeptide(L)'
;MRADRLLSILLQLQAKGRISSRDLAKKLEVSERTIHRDMEALSASGIPVFAERGSKGGWELSEGYRTNLTGMKKEEIFSMILTSSTRIASDLGRKKDLDSALMKFMASLPPAYQKEAEMVRQRIYVDGAGWSCSEEELPFLSLIQEAVWQGKKIVLRYKTDEESKKETFPLWDL
;
A
#
# COMPACT_ATOMS: atom_id res chain seq x y z
N MET A 1 20.49 -14.42 -15.68
CA MET A 1 19.22 -13.84 -16.21
C MET A 1 19.02 -12.43 -15.65
N ARG A 2 18.02 -11.65 -16.11
CA ARG A 2 17.75 -10.29 -15.59
C ARG A 2 17.35 -10.33 -14.11
N ALA A 3 16.53 -11.31 -13.71
CA ALA A 3 16.07 -11.48 -12.33
C ALA A 3 17.22 -11.71 -11.34
N ASP A 4 18.14 -12.63 -11.63
CA ASP A 4 19.31 -12.91 -10.78
C ASP A 4 20.15 -11.66 -10.54
N ARG A 5 20.28 -10.81 -11.57
CA ARG A 5 21.05 -9.57 -11.49
C ARG A 5 20.35 -8.53 -10.64
N LEU A 6 19.03 -8.36 -10.79
CA LEU A 6 18.24 -7.46 -9.93
C LEU A 6 18.32 -7.87 -8.46
N LEU A 7 18.21 -9.16 -8.16
CA LEU A 7 18.39 -9.70 -6.81
C LEU A 7 19.82 -9.44 -6.30
N SER A 8 20.83 -9.66 -7.15
CA SER A 8 22.22 -9.39 -6.79
C SER A 8 22.46 -7.91 -6.47
N ILE A 9 21.87 -6.99 -7.25
CA ILE A 9 21.95 -5.54 -6.98
C ILE A 9 21.32 -5.23 -5.62
N LEU A 10 20.12 -5.75 -5.34
CA LEU A 10 19.42 -5.56 -4.08
C LEU A 10 20.28 -5.98 -2.89
N LEU A 11 20.83 -7.20 -2.92
CA LEU A 11 21.67 -7.74 -1.84
C LEU A 11 22.94 -6.91 -1.63
N GLN A 12 23.55 -6.41 -2.71
CA GLN A 12 24.74 -5.57 -2.62
C GLN A 12 24.43 -4.22 -1.96
N LEU A 13 23.32 -3.57 -2.34
CA LEU A 13 22.86 -2.34 -1.72
C LEU A 13 22.48 -2.57 -0.25
N GLN A 14 21.81 -3.68 0.06
CA GLN A 14 21.49 -4.07 1.43
C GLN A 14 22.74 -4.34 2.26
N ALA A 15 23.82 -4.90 1.71
CA ALA A 15 25.03 -5.24 2.47
C ALA A 15 25.93 -4.01 2.69
N LYS A 16 26.15 -3.19 1.66
CA LYS A 16 27.11 -2.08 1.68
C LYS A 16 26.49 -0.70 1.92
N GLY A 17 25.16 -0.60 1.90
CA GLY A 17 24.44 0.68 1.97
C GLY A 17 24.48 1.42 0.64
N ARG A 18 25.66 1.95 0.28
CA ARG A 18 25.88 2.78 -0.91
C ARG A 18 26.93 2.19 -1.85
N ILE A 19 26.63 2.11 -3.15
CA ILE A 19 27.56 1.60 -4.18
C ILE A 19 27.40 2.39 -5.48
N SER A 20 28.51 2.76 -6.13
CA SER A 20 28.49 3.47 -7.42
C SER A 20 27.98 2.62 -8.60
N SER A 21 27.45 3.25 -9.65
CA SER A 21 27.09 2.56 -10.90
C SER A 21 28.28 1.78 -11.47
N ARG A 22 29.48 2.38 -11.42
CA ARG A 22 30.73 1.79 -11.92
C ARG A 22 31.13 0.53 -11.16
N ASP A 23 31.00 0.53 -9.84
CA ASP A 23 31.34 -0.64 -9.02
C ASP A 23 30.34 -1.78 -9.21
N LEU A 24 29.04 -1.46 -9.33
CA LEU A 24 28.01 -2.45 -9.67
C LEU A 24 28.25 -3.04 -11.06
N ALA A 25 28.53 -2.19 -12.05
CA ALA A 25 28.83 -2.58 -13.42
C ALA A 25 30.03 -3.53 -13.48
N LYS A 26 31.12 -3.20 -12.77
CA LYS A 26 32.33 -4.05 -12.70
C LYS A 26 32.05 -5.39 -12.03
N LYS A 27 31.31 -5.41 -10.90
CA LYS A 27 31.01 -6.65 -10.16
C LYS A 27 30.07 -7.58 -10.90
N LEU A 28 29.12 -7.03 -11.63
CA LEU A 28 28.08 -7.78 -12.32
C LEU A 28 28.42 -7.99 -13.81
N GLU A 29 29.61 -7.56 -14.24
CA GLU A 29 30.13 -7.69 -15.59
C GLU A 29 29.17 -7.13 -16.66
N VAL A 30 28.58 -5.96 -16.37
CA VAL A 30 27.66 -5.25 -17.26
C VAL A 30 28.08 -3.79 -17.43
N SER A 31 27.47 -3.09 -18.39
CA SER A 31 27.67 -1.65 -18.56
C SER A 31 26.98 -0.84 -17.46
N GLU A 32 27.48 0.37 -17.18
CA GLU A 32 26.79 1.32 -16.28
C GLU A 32 25.38 1.66 -16.80
N ARG A 33 25.18 1.74 -18.12
CA ARG A 33 23.85 1.93 -18.73
C ARG A 33 22.89 0.80 -18.34
N THR A 34 23.38 -0.44 -18.26
CA THR A 34 22.59 -1.58 -17.78
C THR A 34 22.21 -1.41 -16.32
N ILE A 35 23.14 -0.97 -15.47
CA ILE A 35 22.86 -0.68 -14.06
C ILE A 35 21.78 0.40 -13.94
N HIS A 36 21.87 1.50 -14.68
CA HIS A 36 20.84 2.54 -14.67
C HIS A 36 19.45 1.97 -15.02
N ARG A 37 19.36 1.16 -16.08
CA ARG A 37 18.11 0.52 -16.49
C ARG A 37 17.60 -0.50 -15.48
N ASP A 38 18.49 -1.19 -14.77
CA ASP A 38 18.12 -2.12 -13.70
C ASP A 38 17.64 -1.37 -12.45
N MET A 39 18.22 -0.20 -12.12
CA MET A 39 17.73 0.67 -11.03
C MET A 39 16.34 1.22 -11.35
N GLU A 40 16.08 1.63 -12.59
CA GLU A 40 14.73 2.00 -13.05
C GLU A 40 13.75 0.82 -12.88
N ALA A 41 14.17 -0.40 -13.19
CA ALA A 41 13.34 -1.58 -13.03
C ALA A 41 13.05 -1.91 -11.55
N LEU A 42 14.04 -1.79 -10.67
CA LEU A 42 13.85 -1.92 -9.22
C LEU A 42 12.88 -0.86 -8.71
N SER A 43 13.07 0.41 -9.11
CA SER A 43 12.18 1.51 -8.75
C SER A 43 10.74 1.28 -9.22
N ALA A 44 10.55 0.87 -10.48
CA ALA A 44 9.24 0.51 -11.03
C ALA A 44 8.58 -0.69 -10.32
N SER A 45 9.37 -1.53 -9.66
CA SER A 45 8.91 -2.67 -8.87
C SER A 45 8.64 -2.29 -7.40
N GLY A 46 8.67 -1.01 -7.05
CA GLY A 46 8.39 -0.52 -5.70
C GLY A 46 9.59 -0.57 -4.74
N ILE A 47 10.79 -0.82 -5.26
CA ILE A 47 12.03 -0.85 -4.46
C ILE A 47 12.61 0.59 -4.45
N PRO A 48 12.68 1.26 -3.29
CA PRO A 48 13.10 2.65 -3.15
C PRO A 48 14.62 2.77 -3.24
N VAL A 49 15.14 2.79 -4.46
CA VAL A 49 16.53 3.10 -4.79
C VAL A 49 16.68 4.58 -5.16
N PHE A 50 17.75 5.23 -4.70
CA PHE A 50 18.06 6.62 -5.09
C PHE A 50 19.52 6.76 -5.47
N ALA A 51 19.78 7.74 -6.34
CA ALA A 51 21.13 8.12 -6.73
C ALA A 51 21.54 9.39 -5.99
N GLU A 52 22.63 9.31 -5.25
CA GLU A 52 23.30 10.49 -4.72
C GLU A 52 24.39 10.97 -5.70
N ARG A 53 24.43 12.27 -5.98
CA ARG A 53 25.39 12.88 -6.91
C ARG A 53 26.69 13.26 -6.19
N GLY A 54 27.81 13.22 -6.91
CA GLY A 54 29.12 13.68 -6.43
C GLY A 54 30.21 12.60 -6.54
N SER A 55 31.43 12.94 -6.10
CA SER A 55 32.60 12.04 -6.17
C SER A 55 32.51 10.80 -5.28
N LYS A 56 31.67 10.84 -4.24
CA LYS A 56 31.28 9.69 -3.40
C LYS A 56 29.82 9.28 -3.64
N GLY A 57 29.27 9.68 -4.78
CA GLY A 57 27.90 9.37 -5.18
C GLY A 57 27.71 7.89 -5.51
N GLY A 58 26.47 7.47 -5.59
CA GLY A 58 26.11 6.09 -5.85
C GLY A 58 24.65 5.81 -5.58
N TRP A 59 24.30 4.55 -5.73
CA TRP A 59 22.97 4.03 -5.43
C TRP A 59 22.91 3.54 -4.00
N GLU A 60 21.80 3.82 -3.34
CA GLU A 60 21.46 3.30 -2.03
C GLU A 60 19.96 3.02 -1.92
N LEU A 61 19.60 2.20 -0.94
CA LEU A 61 18.21 1.99 -0.54
C LEU A 61 17.83 3.01 0.54
N SER A 62 16.55 3.35 0.67
CA SER A 62 16.09 4.15 1.83
C SER A 62 16.52 3.51 3.13
N GLU A 63 16.89 4.38 4.08
CA GLU A 63 16.98 4.04 5.48
C GLU A 63 15.77 3.18 5.90
N GLY A 64 16.03 2.07 6.59
CA GLY A 64 14.99 1.17 7.08
C GLY A 64 14.44 0.15 6.08
N TYR A 65 14.94 0.08 4.83
CA TYR A 65 14.52 -0.97 3.87
C TYR A 65 14.86 -2.41 4.35
N ARG A 66 15.72 -2.56 5.36
CA ARG A 66 16.12 -3.87 5.92
C ARG A 66 15.04 -4.57 6.77
N THR A 67 13.98 -3.88 7.21
CA THR A 67 13.07 -4.41 8.26
C THR A 67 11.58 -4.26 7.99
N ASN A 68 11.18 -3.70 6.85
CA ASN A 68 9.78 -3.42 6.54
C ASN A 68 9.27 -4.42 5.48
N LEU A 69 7.95 -4.61 5.38
CA LEU A 69 7.29 -5.34 4.28
C LEU A 69 7.51 -4.59 2.96
N THR A 70 8.72 -4.69 2.45
CA THR A 70 9.22 -3.89 1.35
C THR A 70 8.84 -4.54 0.03
N GLY A 71 8.36 -3.73 -0.91
CA GLY A 71 7.87 -4.17 -2.22
C GLY A 71 6.35 -4.19 -2.36
N MET A 72 5.59 -4.04 -1.27
CA MET A 72 4.13 -3.86 -1.37
C MET A 72 3.80 -2.43 -1.80
N LYS A 73 2.98 -2.31 -2.85
CA LYS A 73 2.40 -1.05 -3.30
C LYS A 73 1.32 -0.59 -2.32
N LYS A 74 1.03 0.71 -2.34
CA LYS A 74 -0.02 1.31 -1.51
C LYS A 74 -1.37 0.60 -1.69
N GLU A 75 -1.71 0.27 -2.93
CA GLU A 75 -2.96 -0.41 -3.29
C GLU A 75 -3.02 -1.84 -2.73
N GLU A 76 -1.87 -2.53 -2.66
CA GLU A 76 -1.76 -3.89 -2.11
C GLU A 76 -1.92 -3.87 -0.58
N ILE A 77 -1.31 -2.87 0.08
CA ILE A 77 -1.48 -2.63 1.53
C ILE A 77 -2.95 -2.39 1.85
N PHE A 78 -3.62 -1.54 1.07
CA PHE A 78 -5.04 -1.24 1.28
C PHE A 78 -5.93 -2.46 1.04
N SER A 79 -5.66 -3.24 0.01
CA SER A 79 -6.39 -4.48 -0.28
C SER A 79 -6.29 -5.50 0.86
N MET A 80 -5.13 -5.60 1.51
CA MET A 80 -4.94 -6.46 2.69
C MET A 80 -5.77 -5.98 3.88
N ILE A 81 -5.78 -4.67 4.15
CA ILE A 81 -6.58 -4.07 5.24
C ILE A 81 -8.08 -4.30 5.00
N LEU A 82 -8.56 -4.10 3.77
CA LEU A 82 -9.94 -4.37 3.39
C LEU A 82 -10.33 -5.82 3.64
N THR A 83 -9.49 -6.77 3.21
CA THR A 83 -9.75 -8.21 3.40
C THR A 83 -9.82 -8.59 4.88
N SER A 84 -9.02 -7.93 5.73
CA SER A 84 -9.01 -8.17 7.17
C SER A 84 -10.28 -7.70 7.90
N SER A 85 -11.05 -6.78 7.29
CA SER A 85 -12.29 -6.26 7.88
C SER A 85 -13.49 -7.19 7.70
N THR A 86 -13.34 -8.29 6.94
CA THR A 86 -14.42 -9.25 6.68
C THR A 86 -14.74 -10.12 7.89
N ARG A 87 -16.03 -10.50 8.05
CA ARG A 87 -16.50 -11.38 9.12
C ARG A 87 -16.00 -12.83 9.02
N ILE A 88 -15.45 -13.22 7.87
CA ILE A 88 -15.00 -14.59 7.55
C ILE A 88 -14.07 -15.15 8.64
N ALA A 89 -13.11 -14.37 9.10
CA ALA A 89 -12.18 -14.82 10.14
C ALA A 89 -12.86 -15.00 11.51
N SER A 90 -13.94 -14.26 11.78
CA SER A 90 -14.76 -14.46 12.99
C SER A 90 -15.58 -15.73 12.89
N ASP A 91 -16.21 -15.97 11.74
CA ASP A 91 -17.04 -17.16 11.48
C ASP A 91 -16.21 -18.45 11.54
N LEU A 92 -14.94 -18.39 11.16
CA LEU A 92 -13.97 -19.49 11.25
C LEU A 92 -13.24 -19.56 12.60
N GLY A 93 -13.58 -18.71 13.59
CA GLY A 93 -12.96 -18.71 14.91
C GLY A 93 -11.51 -18.22 14.96
N ARG A 94 -11.00 -17.58 13.90
CA ARG A 94 -9.61 -17.11 13.74
C ARG A 94 -9.42 -15.61 13.98
N LYS A 95 -10.45 -14.91 14.49
CA LYS A 95 -10.43 -13.45 14.69
C LYS A 95 -9.19 -12.96 15.43
N LYS A 96 -8.82 -13.62 16.54
CA LYS A 96 -7.66 -13.22 17.36
C LYS A 96 -6.34 -13.31 16.61
N ASP A 97 -6.16 -14.36 15.80
CA ASP A 97 -4.94 -14.54 15.01
C ASP A 97 -4.84 -13.47 13.92
N LEU A 98 -5.97 -13.16 13.28
CA LEU A 98 -6.06 -12.11 12.27
C LEU A 98 -5.77 -10.72 12.87
N ASP A 99 -6.37 -10.39 14.02
CA ASP A 99 -6.12 -9.12 14.72
C ASP A 99 -4.63 -8.97 15.08
N SER A 100 -4.00 -10.04 15.59
CA SER A 100 -2.56 -10.08 15.90
C SER A 100 -1.69 -9.92 14.65
N ALA A 101 -2.04 -10.60 13.56
CA ALA A 101 -1.34 -10.49 12.28
C ALA A 101 -1.48 -9.08 11.69
N LEU A 102 -2.66 -8.47 11.75
CA LEU A 102 -2.91 -7.11 11.31
C LEU A 102 -2.08 -6.10 12.11
N MET A 103 -2.03 -6.24 13.44
CA MET A 103 -1.24 -5.36 14.28
C MET A 103 0.25 -5.41 13.90
N LYS A 104 0.79 -6.62 13.67
CA LYS A 104 2.18 -6.81 13.22
C LYS A 104 2.39 -6.26 11.81
N PHE A 105 1.43 -6.47 10.92
CA PHE A 105 1.44 -5.93 9.55
C PHE A 105 1.54 -4.39 9.59
N MET A 106 0.65 -3.72 10.31
CA MET A 106 0.64 -2.26 10.47
C MET A 106 1.95 -1.74 11.08
N ALA A 107 2.50 -2.43 12.08
CA ALA A 107 3.78 -2.07 12.70
C ALA A 107 4.98 -2.24 11.75
N SER A 108 4.89 -3.12 10.76
CA SER A 108 5.93 -3.37 9.76
C SER A 108 5.82 -2.49 8.50
N LEU A 109 4.76 -1.68 8.39
CA LEU A 109 4.59 -0.75 7.28
C LEU A 109 5.57 0.43 7.40
N PRO A 110 6.13 0.90 6.27
CA PRO A 110 6.91 2.14 6.25
C PRO A 110 6.11 3.33 6.83
N PRO A 111 6.75 4.28 7.55
CA PRO A 111 6.07 5.42 8.16
C PRO A 111 5.20 6.24 7.21
N ALA A 112 5.58 6.31 5.93
CA ALA A 112 4.84 6.99 4.88
C ALA A 112 3.41 6.44 4.69
N TYR A 113 3.20 5.13 4.91
CA TYR A 113 1.92 4.46 4.70
C TYR A 113 1.12 4.25 5.98
N GLN A 114 1.75 4.34 7.16
CA GLN A 114 1.08 4.05 8.44
C GLN A 114 -0.15 4.93 8.69
N LYS A 115 -0.06 6.25 8.45
CA LYS A 115 -1.19 7.17 8.67
C LYS A 115 -2.36 6.89 7.73
N GLU A 116 -2.07 6.64 6.45
CA GLU A 116 -3.11 6.36 5.46
C GLU A 116 -3.73 4.98 5.68
N ALA A 117 -2.93 3.96 6.01
CA ALA A 117 -3.40 2.63 6.36
C ALA A 117 -4.34 2.67 7.57
N GLU A 118 -4.02 3.47 8.59
CA GLU A 118 -4.89 3.62 9.77
C GLU A 118 -6.19 4.34 9.42
N MET A 119 -6.14 5.37 8.56
CA MET A 119 -7.33 6.05 8.06
C MET A 119 -8.26 5.09 7.30
N VAL A 120 -7.71 4.24 6.43
CA VAL A 120 -8.47 3.21 5.68
C VAL A 120 -9.13 2.22 6.65
N ARG A 121 -8.36 1.74 7.64
CA ARG A 121 -8.85 0.81 8.66
C ARG A 121 -10.02 1.37 9.48
N GLN A 122 -10.01 2.65 9.80
CA GLN A 122 -11.05 3.28 10.62
C GLN A 122 -12.32 3.62 9.84
N ARG A 123 -12.22 3.80 8.51
CA ARG A 123 -13.31 4.35 7.68
C ARG A 123 -14.01 3.32 6.81
N ILE A 124 -13.49 2.10 6.72
CA ILE A 124 -14.04 1.06 5.87
C ILE A 124 -14.42 -0.15 6.71
N TYR A 125 -15.72 -0.37 6.79
CA TYR A 125 -16.32 -1.60 7.30
C TYR A 125 -16.82 -2.42 6.11
N VAL A 126 -16.22 -3.59 5.86
CA VAL A 126 -16.69 -4.51 4.82
C VAL A 126 -17.58 -5.57 5.46
N ASP A 127 -18.90 -5.43 5.27
CA ASP A 127 -19.83 -6.51 5.61
C ASP A 127 -19.84 -7.56 4.50
N GLY A 128 -19.27 -8.74 4.80
CA GLY A 128 -19.22 -9.86 3.87
C GLY A 128 -20.47 -10.75 3.89
N ALA A 129 -21.52 -10.40 4.63
CA ALA A 129 -22.66 -11.27 4.89
C ALA A 129 -23.73 -11.32 3.77
N GLY A 130 -23.52 -10.68 2.63
CA GLY A 130 -24.48 -10.67 1.51
C GLY A 130 -24.36 -11.90 0.62
N TRP A 131 -25.23 -12.90 0.78
CA TRP A 131 -25.43 -13.98 -0.22
C TRP A 131 -25.99 -13.50 -1.57
N SER A 132 -26.23 -12.19 -1.72
CA SER A 132 -26.58 -11.53 -2.97
C SER A 132 -25.46 -10.56 -3.35
N CYS A 133 -24.55 -10.99 -4.22
CA CYS A 133 -23.86 -10.03 -5.09
C CYS A 133 -24.88 -9.59 -6.14
N SER A 134 -25.71 -8.59 -5.82
CA SER A 134 -26.32 -7.79 -6.88
C SER A 134 -25.19 -6.96 -7.50
N GLU A 135 -25.06 -6.99 -8.83
CA GLU A 135 -24.36 -5.92 -9.56
C GLU A 135 -25.23 -4.66 -9.46
N GLU A 136 -25.30 -4.08 -8.25
CA GLU A 136 -25.94 -2.80 -8.04
C GLU A 136 -25.04 -1.72 -8.62
N GLU A 137 -25.58 -0.93 -9.55
CA GLU A 137 -24.94 0.31 -9.93
C GLU A 137 -24.91 1.21 -8.68
N LEU A 138 -23.71 1.50 -8.21
CA LEU A 138 -23.47 2.40 -7.08
C LEU A 138 -22.93 3.75 -7.58
N PRO A 139 -23.71 4.56 -8.33
CA PRO A 139 -23.23 5.77 -9.00
C PRO A 139 -22.73 6.85 -8.03
N PHE A 140 -23.15 6.78 -6.76
CA PHE A 140 -22.76 7.73 -5.72
C PHE A 140 -21.60 7.23 -4.84
N LEU A 141 -21.13 5.99 -5.02
CA LEU A 141 -20.10 5.41 -4.15
C LEU A 141 -18.81 6.22 -4.18
N SER A 142 -18.31 6.59 -5.36
CA SER A 142 -17.08 7.39 -5.47
C SER A 142 -17.21 8.76 -4.82
N LEU A 143 -18.39 9.40 -4.92
CA LEU A 143 -18.67 10.68 -4.28
C LEU A 143 -18.67 10.57 -2.74
N ILE A 144 -19.29 9.51 -2.21
CA ILE A 144 -19.32 9.24 -0.77
C ILE A 144 -17.91 8.90 -0.27
N GLN A 145 -17.17 8.07 -0.99
CA GLN A 145 -15.77 7.75 -0.68
C GLN A 145 -14.93 9.03 -0.60
N GLU A 146 -15.03 9.93 -1.58
CA GLU A 146 -14.27 11.18 -1.55
C GLU A 146 -14.65 12.05 -0.33
N ALA A 147 -15.94 12.13 0.00
CA ALA A 147 -16.41 12.89 1.15
C ALA A 147 -15.93 12.30 2.48
N VAL A 148 -15.95 10.97 2.63
CA VAL A 148 -15.39 10.26 3.79
C VAL A 148 -13.89 10.55 3.91
N TRP A 149 -13.14 10.49 2.80
CA TRP A 149 -11.70 10.72 2.79
C TRP A 149 -11.35 12.15 3.22
N GLN A 150 -12.13 13.12 2.77
CA GLN A 150 -11.95 14.54 3.07
C GLN A 150 -12.61 14.98 4.39
N GLY A 151 -13.30 14.08 5.10
CA GLY A 151 -14.03 14.43 6.34
C GLY A 151 -15.14 15.45 6.13
N LYS A 152 -15.82 15.42 4.98
CA LYS A 152 -16.88 16.37 4.63
C LYS A 152 -18.25 15.83 5.03
N LYS A 153 -19.20 16.73 5.31
CA LYS A 153 -20.62 16.35 5.44
C LYS A 153 -21.19 16.08 4.06
N ILE A 154 -22.08 15.10 3.97
CA ILE A 154 -22.86 14.87 2.75
C ILE A 154 -24.33 15.18 3.00
N VAL A 155 -25.00 15.64 1.95
CA VAL A 155 -26.44 15.87 1.94
C VAL A 155 -27.05 14.82 1.03
N LEU A 156 -27.77 13.85 1.60
CA LEU A 156 -28.48 12.84 0.82
C LEU A 156 -29.89 13.30 0.54
N ARG A 157 -30.33 13.09 -0.70
CA ARG A 157 -31.74 13.04 -1.06
C ARG A 157 -32.07 11.60 -1.42
N TYR A 158 -32.99 11.00 -0.70
CA TYR A 158 -33.40 9.61 -0.90
C TYR A 158 -34.92 9.50 -0.89
N LYS A 159 -35.43 8.47 -1.56
CA LYS A 159 -36.86 8.19 -1.63
C LYS A 159 -37.18 7.04 -0.69
N THR A 160 -38.09 7.28 0.24
CA THR A 160 -38.79 6.22 0.98
C THR A 160 -40.11 5.92 0.29
N ASP A 161 -40.76 4.79 0.60
CA ASP A 161 -41.97 4.31 -0.11
C ASP A 161 -43.07 5.38 -0.29
N GLU A 162 -43.13 6.39 0.58
CA GLU A 162 -44.18 7.42 0.53
C GLU A 162 -43.67 8.86 0.27
N GLU A 163 -42.39 9.20 0.50
CA GLU A 163 -41.89 10.58 0.38
C GLU A 163 -40.39 10.68 0.02
N SER A 164 -39.99 11.82 -0.60
CA SER A 164 -38.59 12.18 -0.81
C SER A 164 -38.04 12.97 0.38
N LYS A 165 -37.03 12.42 1.06
CA LYS A 165 -36.38 13.04 2.23
C LYS A 165 -35.03 13.63 1.86
N LYS A 166 -34.62 14.68 2.58
CA LYS A 166 -33.30 15.33 2.46
C LYS A 166 -32.68 15.45 3.84
N GLU A 167 -31.57 14.77 4.07
CA GLU A 167 -30.87 14.75 5.36
C GLU A 167 -29.37 15.02 5.20
N THR A 168 -28.75 15.58 6.23
CA THR A 168 -27.31 15.89 6.26
C THR A 168 -26.62 14.96 7.24
N PHE A 169 -25.63 14.20 6.76
CA PHE A 169 -24.90 13.22 7.55
C PHE A 169 -23.46 13.71 7.83
N PRO A 170 -23.04 13.82 9.11
CA PRO A 170 -21.63 13.96 9.46
C PRO A 170 -20.94 12.60 9.28
N LEU A 171 -19.92 12.54 8.42
CA LEU A 171 -19.21 11.30 8.10
C LEU A 171 -18.01 11.01 9.04
N TRP A 172 -17.96 11.65 10.20
CA TRP A 172 -16.88 11.51 11.19
C TRP A 172 -17.36 11.01 12.57
N ASP A 173 -18.66 10.78 12.74
CA ASP A 173 -19.29 10.27 13.97
C ASP A 173 -19.77 8.81 13.83
N LEU A 174 -19.23 8.05 12.85
CA LEU A 174 -19.52 6.64 12.59
C LEU A 174 -18.43 5.72 13.12
#